data_AF-A0A9Q0PL53-F1
#
_entry.id   AF-A0A9Q0PL53-F1
#
_cell.length_a   1.000
_cell.length_b   1.000
_cell.length_c   1.000
_cell.angle_alpha   90.00
_cell.angle_beta   90.00
_cell.angle_gamma   90.00
#
_symmetry.space_group_name_H-M   'P 1'
#
loop_
_entity.id
_entity.type
_entity.pdbx_description
1 polymer ?
#
loop_
_entity_poly.entity_id
_entity_poly.type
_entity_poly.pdbx_seq_one_letter_code
_entity_poly.pdbx_strand_id
1 'polypeptide(L)'
;MDECDLSMDGMYLDELQEIIGSKKVTLPVVFIGGKYIGGVKEITELHESGDLKKLIGGLPLSGTSACDTCGGLRFVVCEQCSGSHKIYAAKYGFKNCIACNVNGLIRCPTCVPSQRRRRSSSSS
;
A
#
# COMPACT_ATOMS: atom_id res chain seq x y z
N MET A 1 10.70 -2.46 5.03
CA MET A 1 10.03 -3.65 4.47
C MET A 1 8.59 -3.50 4.91
N ASP A 2 7.78 -2.83 4.09
CA ASP A 2 6.36 -2.63 4.36
C ASP A 2 5.63 -3.82 3.73
N GLU A 3 5.08 -4.69 4.58
CA GLU A 3 4.19 -5.77 4.16
C GLU A 3 2.82 -5.16 3.83
N CYS A 4 2.47 -5.09 2.55
CA CYS A 4 1.15 -4.62 2.12
C CYS A 4 0.17 -5.80 2.13
N ASP A 5 -0.53 -6.00 3.24
CA ASP A 5 -1.64 -6.96 3.31
C ASP A 5 -2.77 -6.54 2.36
N LEU A 6 -3.03 -7.35 1.35
CA LEU A 6 -4.07 -7.10 0.34
C LEU A 6 -5.50 -7.31 0.87
N SER A 7 -5.63 -7.83 2.09
CA SER A 7 -6.90 -7.85 2.83
C SER A 7 -7.31 -6.46 3.33
N MET A 8 -6.40 -5.48 3.31
CA MET A 8 -6.62 -4.15 3.88
C MET A 8 -7.29 -3.15 2.94
N ASP A 9 -7.33 -3.37 1.62
CA ASP A 9 -8.01 -2.47 0.68
C ASP A 9 -8.31 -3.20 -0.64
N GLY A 10 -9.58 -3.56 -0.87
CA GLY A 10 -9.99 -4.26 -2.11
C GLY A 10 -9.75 -3.44 -3.38
N MET A 11 -9.72 -2.10 -3.28
CA MET A 11 -9.40 -1.22 -4.41
C MET A 11 -7.93 -1.36 -4.86
N TYR A 12 -7.06 -1.85 -3.96
CA TYR A 12 -5.65 -2.07 -4.27
C TYR A 12 -5.43 -3.29 -5.17
N LEU A 13 -6.31 -4.31 -5.12
CA LEU A 13 -6.20 -5.45 -6.03
C LEU A 13 -6.50 -5.06 -7.48
N ASP A 14 -7.47 -4.17 -7.71
CA ASP A 14 -7.78 -3.68 -9.06
C ASP A 14 -6.64 -2.82 -9.60
N GLU A 15 -6.07 -1.94 -8.77
CA GLU A 15 -4.88 -1.15 -9.13
C GLU A 15 -3.66 -2.05 -9.39
N LEU A 16 -3.48 -3.10 -8.58
CA LEU A 16 -2.41 -4.08 -8.75
C LEU A 16 -2.55 -4.86 -10.07
N GLN A 17 -3.77 -5.26 -10.44
CA GLN A 17 -4.04 -5.92 -11.72
C GLN A 17 -3.85 -4.99 -12.91
N GLU A 18 -4.20 -3.70 -12.80
CA GLU A 18 -3.95 -2.69 -13.84
C GLU A 18 -2.45 -2.49 -14.07
N ILE A 19 -1.66 -2.42 -13.00
CA ILE A 19 -0.20 -2.22 -13.10
C ILE A 19 0.52 -3.47 -13.64
N ILE A 20 0.10 -4.67 -13.24
CA ILE A 20 0.72 -5.94 -13.67
C ILE A 20 0.23 -6.36 -15.07
N GLY A 21 -0.94 -5.88 -15.50
CA GLY A 21 -1.55 -6.24 -16.78
C GLY A 21 -2.02 -7.69 -16.85
N SER A 22 -2.19 -8.38 -15.71
CA SER A 22 -2.62 -9.78 -15.64
C SER A 22 -3.63 -9.99 -14.51
N LYS A 23 -4.68 -10.79 -14.79
CA LYS A 23 -5.75 -11.13 -13.83
C LYS A 23 -5.34 -12.17 -12.78
N LYS A 24 -4.20 -12.84 -12.95
CA LYS A 24 -3.63 -13.79 -11.99
C LYS A 24 -2.34 -13.20 -11.43
N VAL A 25 -2.44 -12.65 -10.23
CA VAL A 25 -1.28 -12.18 -9.46
C VAL A 25 -1.00 -13.23 -8.39
N THR A 26 0.15 -13.89 -8.47
CA THR A 26 0.60 -14.81 -7.42
C THR A 26 1.38 -14.01 -6.38
N LEU A 27 0.86 -13.95 -5.17
CA LEU A 27 1.45 -13.19 -4.08
C LEU A 27 2.53 -14.02 -3.35
N PRO A 28 3.51 -13.34 -2.73
CA PRO A 28 3.75 -11.90 -2.74
C PRO A 28 4.35 -11.38 -4.06
N VAL A 29 4.03 -10.13 -4.40
CA VAL A 29 4.63 -9.37 -5.52
C VAL A 29 5.33 -8.13 -4.97
N VAL A 30 6.53 -7.86 -5.48
CA VAL A 30 7.37 -6.75 -5.02
C VAL A 30 7.45 -5.64 -6.06
N PHE A 31 7.31 -4.40 -5.58
CA PHE A 31 7.53 -3.18 -6.33
C PHE A 31 8.66 -2.38 -5.67
N ILE A 32 9.58 -1.85 -6.46
CA ILE A 32 10.67 -0.98 -6.00
C ILE A 32 10.59 0.34 -6.78
N GLY A 33 10.45 1.46 -6.05
CA GLY A 33 10.36 2.79 -6.68
C GLY A 33 9.15 2.98 -7.61
N GLY A 34 8.08 2.20 -7.42
CA GLY A 34 6.88 2.21 -8.27
C GLY A 34 6.99 1.35 -9.54
N LYS A 35 8.03 0.52 -9.67
CA LYS A 35 8.18 -0.45 -10.76
C LYS A 35 7.97 -1.87 -10.25
N TYR A 36 7.22 -2.68 -11.01
CA TYR A 36 7.09 -4.13 -10.76
C TYR A 36 8.45 -4.80 -10.91
N ILE A 37 8.85 -5.59 -9.93
CA ILE A 37 10.12 -6.32 -9.93
C ILE A 37 9.91 -7.82 -10.13
N GLY A 38 8.88 -8.40 -9.51
CA GLY A 38 8.59 -9.82 -9.63
C GLY A 38 7.94 -10.41 -8.39
N GLY A 39 7.75 -11.73 -8.43
CA GLY A 39 7.30 -12.50 -7.28
C GLY A 39 8.47 -13.03 -6.46
N VAL A 40 8.21 -14.02 -5.61
CA VAL A 40 9.21 -14.64 -4.73
C VAL A 40 10.44 -15.12 -5.50
N LYS A 41 10.23 -15.76 -6.66
CA LYS A 41 11.31 -16.37 -7.44
C LYS A 41 12.27 -15.31 -7.98
N GLU A 42 11.75 -14.31 -8.70
CA GLU A 42 12.58 -13.26 -9.29
C GLU A 42 13.31 -12.44 -8.22
N ILE A 43 12.67 -12.20 -7.07
CA ILE A 43 13.30 -11.48 -5.95
C ILE A 43 14.41 -12.29 -5.31
N THR A 44 14.25 -13.61 -5.21
CA THR A 44 15.29 -14.51 -4.69
C THR A 44 16.52 -14.47 -5.61
N GLU A 45 16.34 -14.58 -6.92
CA GLU A 45 17.43 -14.50 -7.89
C GLU A 45 18.16 -13.16 -7.82
N LEU A 46 17.43 -12.03 -7.71
CA LEU A 46 18.02 -10.70 -7.56
C LEU A 46 18.74 -10.51 -6.22
N HIS A 47 18.28 -11.18 -5.16
CA HIS A 47 18.95 -11.16 -3.86
C HIS A 47 20.29 -11.90 -3.94
N GLU A 48 20.30 -13.10 -4.53
CA GLU A 48 21.47 -13.95 -4.69
C GLU A 48 22.52 -13.30 -5.62
N SER A 49 22.11 -12.61 -6.69
CA SER A 49 23.02 -11.88 -7.57
C SER A 49 23.57 -10.58 -6.95
N GLY A 50 22.97 -10.10 -5.86
CA GLY A 50 23.27 -8.83 -5.21
C GLY A 50 22.69 -7.60 -5.92
N ASP A 51 21.96 -7.76 -7.02
CA ASP A 51 21.37 -6.64 -7.76
C ASP A 51 20.19 -6.01 -7.03
N LEU A 52 19.51 -6.78 -6.17
CA LEU A 52 18.44 -6.26 -5.31
C LEU A 52 18.96 -5.13 -4.40
N LYS A 53 20.18 -5.26 -3.86
CA LYS A 53 20.79 -4.23 -3.01
C LYS A 53 21.07 -2.94 -3.79
N LYS A 54 21.46 -3.05 -5.06
CA LYS A 54 21.70 -1.90 -5.95
C LYS A 54 20.39 -1.17 -6.26
N LEU A 55 19.33 -1.92 -6.53
CA LEU A 55 17.99 -1.38 -6.77
C LEU A 55 17.45 -0.61 -5.55
N ILE A 56 17.64 -1.15 -4.35
CA ILE A 56 17.22 -0.50 -3.10
C ILE A 56 18.09 0.72 -2.78
N GLY A 57 19.40 0.64 -2.99
CA GLY A 57 20.33 1.72 -2.69
C GLY A 57 20.12 3.00 -3.52
N GLY A 58 19.47 2.89 -4.68
CA GLY A 58 19.09 4.05 -5.52
C GLY A 58 17.77 4.71 -5.13
N LEU A 59 17.04 4.17 -4.16
CA LEU A 59 15.81 4.79 -3.67
C LEU A 59 16.17 5.98 -2.78
N PRO A 60 15.35 7.06 -2.81
CA PRO A 60 15.49 8.09 -1.80
C PRO A 60 15.36 7.42 -0.44
N LEU A 61 16.41 7.55 0.39
CA LEU A 61 16.28 7.33 1.82
C LEU A 61 15.06 8.13 2.27
N SER A 62 14.19 7.55 3.10
CA SER A 62 12.97 8.18 3.59
C SER A 62 13.32 9.42 4.42
N GLY A 63 13.67 10.50 3.72
CA GLY A 63 14.05 11.80 4.23
C GLY A 63 12.88 12.78 4.25
N THR A 64 11.65 12.27 4.15
CA THR A 64 10.48 13.02 4.55
C THR A 64 10.25 12.71 6.01
N SER A 65 10.29 13.74 6.87
CA SER A 65 9.80 13.65 8.24
C SER A 65 8.55 12.77 8.27
N ALA A 66 8.55 11.75 9.13
CA ALA A 66 7.41 10.89 9.29
C ALA A 66 6.16 11.76 9.45
N CYS A 67 5.07 11.43 8.77
CA CYS A 67 3.85 12.24 8.86
C CYS A 67 3.40 12.29 10.32
N ASP A 68 3.24 13.50 10.89
CA ASP A 68 2.94 13.68 12.32
C ASP A 68 1.67 12.93 12.76
N THR A 69 0.71 12.74 11.85
CA THR A 69 -0.57 12.07 12.13
C THR A 69 -0.46 10.55 12.14
N CYS A 70 0.29 9.95 11.21
CA CYS A 70 0.34 8.48 11.04
C CYS A 70 1.70 7.86 11.32
N GLY A 71 2.70 8.66 11.72
CA GLY A 71 4.07 8.19 11.95
C GLY A 71 4.74 7.58 10.71
N GLY A 72 4.22 7.87 9.50
CA GLY A 72 4.69 7.24 8.26
C GLY A 72 3.95 5.97 7.84
N LEU A 73 3.02 5.45 8.65
CA LEU A 73 2.27 4.22 8.38
C LEU A 73 1.18 4.38 7.31
N ARG A 74 0.86 5.61 6.90
CA ARG A 74 -0.18 5.98 5.91
C ARG A 74 -1.62 5.59 6.27
N PHE A 75 -1.84 4.90 7.38
CA PHE A 75 -3.14 4.56 7.92
C PHE A 75 -3.27 5.08 9.35
N VAL A 76 -4.51 5.38 9.76
CA VAL A 76 -4.88 5.79 11.12
C VAL A 76 -6.13 5.03 11.56
N VAL A 77 -6.38 4.96 12.87
CA VAL A 77 -7.55 4.29 13.44
C VAL A 77 -8.83 4.99 12.98
N CYS A 78 -9.82 4.20 12.56
CA CYS A 78 -11.13 4.72 12.18
C CYS A 78 -11.87 5.26 13.41
N GLU A 79 -12.17 6.55 13.43
CA GLU A 79 -12.91 7.17 14.53
C GLU A 79 -14.37 6.69 14.61
N GLN A 80 -15.01 6.42 13.46
CA GLN A 80 -16.43 6.01 13.41
C GLN A 80 -16.71 4.68 14.12
N CYS A 81 -15.74 3.76 14.13
CA CYS A 81 -15.87 2.46 14.80
C CYS A 81 -14.82 2.24 15.90
N SER A 82 -14.01 3.26 16.18
CA SER A 82 -12.89 3.20 17.13
C SER A 82 -11.97 2.00 16.88
N GLY A 83 -11.70 1.68 15.60
CA GLY A 83 -10.85 0.56 15.20
C GLY A 83 -11.49 -0.83 15.29
N SER A 84 -12.72 -0.97 15.78
CA SER A 84 -13.36 -2.29 15.96
C SER A 84 -13.90 -2.91 14.66
N HIS A 85 -13.97 -2.12 13.59
CA HIS A 85 -14.72 -2.43 12.36
C HIS A 85 -16.21 -2.75 12.59
N LYS A 86 -16.76 -2.46 13.79
CA LYS A 86 -18.15 -2.73 14.16
C LYS A 86 -18.82 -1.47 14.70
N ILE A 87 -20.06 -1.23 14.27
CA ILE A 87 -20.90 -0.13 14.73
C ILE A 87 -22.22 -0.72 15.19
N TYR A 88 -22.69 -0.32 16.38
CA TYR A 88 -23.99 -0.74 16.89
C TYR A 88 -25.10 0.19 16.36
N ALA A 89 -26.14 -0.39 15.78
CA ALA A 89 -27.36 0.30 15.39
C ALA A 89 -28.53 -0.24 16.21
N ALA A 90 -29.19 0.60 17.02
CA ALA A 90 -30.22 0.18 17.97
C ALA A 90 -31.35 -0.69 17.36
N LYS A 91 -31.67 -0.48 16.07
CA LYS A 91 -32.70 -1.25 15.35
C LYS A 91 -32.20 -2.55 14.69
N TYR A 92 -30.89 -2.67 14.45
CA TYR A 92 -30.32 -3.72 13.58
C TYR A 92 -29.14 -4.47 14.21
N GLY A 93 -28.77 -4.15 15.45
CA GLY A 93 -27.62 -4.75 16.13
C GLY A 93 -26.27 -4.25 15.59
N PHE A 94 -25.23 -5.07 15.72
CA PHE A 94 -23.89 -4.75 15.21
C PHE A 94 -23.83 -4.92 13.69
N LYS A 95 -23.33 -3.90 13.00
CA LYS A 95 -22.99 -3.93 11.58
C LYS A 95 -21.52 -3.60 11.37
N ASN A 96 -20.97 -4.02 10.24
CA ASN A 96 -19.60 -3.65 9.88
C ASN A 96 -19.53 -2.15 9.54
N CYS A 97 -18.41 -1.52 9.91
CA CYS A 97 -18.12 -0.15 9.52
C CYS A 97 -17.80 -0.09 8.02
N ILE A 98 -18.51 0.75 7.27
CA ILE A 98 -18.30 0.92 5.82
C ILE A 98 -17.23 1.94 5.46
N ALA A 99 -16.71 2.67 6.46
CA ALA A 99 -15.75 3.76 6.26
C ALA A 99 -14.29 3.32 6.41
N CYS A 100 -14.05 2.10 6.89
CA CYS A 100 -12.71 1.57 7.14
C CYS A 100 -12.56 0.16 6.59
N ASN A 101 -11.31 -0.31 6.51
CA ASN A 101 -11.04 -1.70 6.17
C ASN A 101 -11.34 -2.65 7.33
N VAL A 102 -11.16 -3.95 7.09
CA VAL A 102 -11.44 -5.03 8.05
C VAL A 102 -10.69 -4.91 9.38
N ASN A 103 -9.57 -4.18 9.39
CA ASN A 103 -8.76 -3.93 10.58
C ASN A 103 -9.15 -2.62 11.30
N GLY A 104 -10.23 -1.96 10.87
CA GLY A 104 -10.69 -0.72 11.49
C GLY A 104 -9.81 0.49 11.16
N LEU A 105 -9.04 0.45 10.06
CA LEU A 105 -8.15 1.54 9.67
C LEU A 105 -8.66 2.30 8.45
N ILE A 106 -8.36 3.61 8.41
CA ILE A 106 -8.61 4.49 7.27
C ILE A 106 -7.28 5.05 6.74
N ARG A 107 -7.26 5.46 5.47
CA ARG A 107 -6.09 6.17 4.92
C ARG A 107 -5.89 7.48 5.68
N CYS A 108 -4.63 7.79 5.98
CA CYS A 108 -4.26 9.01 6.66
C CYS A 108 -4.66 10.23 5.80
N PRO A 109 -5.53 11.13 6.30
CA PRO A 109 -6.04 12.25 5.50
C PRO A 109 -4.97 13.31 5.18
N THR A 110 -3.90 13.35 5.98
CA THR A 110 -2.78 14.30 5.82
C THR A 110 -1.65 13.72 4.95
N CYS A 111 -1.67 12.42 4.66
CA CYS A 111 -0.80 11.87 3.64
C CYS A 111 -1.38 12.21 2.27
N VAL A 112 -0.64 12.95 1.45
CA VAL A 112 -0.97 13.03 0.03
C VAL A 112 -0.99 11.60 -0.53
N PRO A 113 -2.09 11.11 -1.13
CA PRO A 113 -1.98 9.95 -1.99
C PRO A 113 -0.96 10.38 -3.02
N SER A 114 0.16 9.67 -3.11
CA SER A 114 1.21 10.01 -4.05
C SER A 114 0.57 10.01 -5.44
N GLN A 115 0.11 11.18 -5.88
CA GLN A 115 -0.37 11.37 -7.23
C GLN A 115 0.78 10.87 -8.08
N ARG A 116 0.46 9.85 -8.89
CA ARG A 116 1.31 9.30 -9.94
C ARG A 116 2.25 10.41 -10.36
N ARG A 117 3.56 10.24 -10.15
CA ARG A 117 4.56 11.10 -10.81
C ARG A 117 4.27 10.95 -12.29
N ARG A 118 3.37 11.79 -12.81
CA ARG A 118 3.09 11.94 -14.23
C ARG A 118 4.46 12.18 -14.81
N ARG A 119 4.83 11.30 -15.73
CA ARG A 119 6.00 11.38 -16.61
C ARG A 119 6.47 12.82 -16.68
N SER A 120 7.63 13.06 -16.09
CA SER A 120 8.45 14.23 -16.41
C SER A 120 8.47 14.38 -17.92
N SER A 121 8.03 15.55 -18.36
CA SER A 121 8.14 16.10 -19.70
C SER A 121 9.51 15.75 -20.28
N SER A 122 9.53 15.04 -21.40
CA SER A 122 10.69 15.02 -22.28
C SER A 122 10.32 15.83 -23.51
N SER A 123 10.65 17.12 -23.43
CA SER A 123 10.89 17.97 -24.60
C SER A 123 12.17 17.49 -25.27
N SER A 124 12.09 17.13 -26.55
CA SER A 124 13.10 17.32 -27.61
C SER A 124 12.45 16.92 -28.93
#